data_AF-A0A352XYV1-F1
#
_entry.id   AF-A0A352XYV1-F1
#
_cell.length_a   1.000
_cell.length_b   1.000
_cell.length_c   1.000
_cell.angle_alpha   90.00
_cell.angle_beta   90.00
_cell.angle_gamma   90.00
#
_symmetry.space_group_name_H-M   'P 1'
#
loop_
_entity.id
_entity.type
_entity.pdbx_description
1 polymer ?
#
loop_
_entity_poly.entity_id
_entity_poly.type
_entity_poly.pdbx_seq_one_letter_code
_entity_poly.pdbx_strand_id
1 'polypeptide(L)'
;MDTLLATNFINSGVAIGTLILAIVAIVAILQNRSQARDDWLHTQQLATEERQHQIRPIIVPVGEFTPSPATLGSALYQPNGIVIWTHQGKIELTLQNMGGGVAVNVHCVLYGPEGILTYQFVSWDNGPVGNNPVQILFEHPKQLHLAPDDSIDGVHPLYDTSPTLSSNPIEYRIACLTVTYHDLFGIKHVSIFNYTLEHRWVCVTIGKIPAVKGNEPLDLKELNDQKKQQTPKFSAPPLITSQGN
;
A
#
# COMPACT_ATOMS: atom_id res chain seq x y z
N MET A 1 76.88 19.73 41.05
CA MET A 1 76.51 19.78 39.62
C MET A 1 75.13 19.12 39.40
N ASP A 2 74.34 19.01 40.48
CA ASP A 2 73.23 18.05 40.60
C ASP A 2 71.85 18.70 40.46
N THR A 3 71.78 20.03 40.60
CA THR A 3 70.54 20.82 40.46
C THR A 3 70.08 20.98 39.00
N LEU A 4 71.02 21.01 38.04
CA LEU A 4 70.71 21.09 36.61
C LEU A 4 70.14 19.77 36.06
N LEU A 5 70.62 18.63 36.55
CA LEU A 5 70.11 17.29 36.19
C LEU A 5 68.68 17.09 36.72
N ALA A 6 68.41 17.43 37.98
CA ALA A 6 67.08 17.31 38.59
C ALA A 6 66.02 18.18 37.88
N THR A 7 66.37 19.41 37.49
CA THR A 7 65.46 20.32 36.79
C THR A 7 65.09 19.81 35.39
N ASN A 8 66.03 19.19 34.68
CA ASN A 8 65.76 18.59 33.36
C ASN A 8 64.85 17.35 33.46
N PHE A 9 64.99 16.52 34.49
CA PHE A 9 64.09 15.38 34.72
C PHE A 9 62.66 15.81 35.07
N ILE A 10 62.50 16.85 35.88
CA ILE A 10 61.17 17.39 36.24
C ILE A 10 60.48 17.98 35.00
N ASN A 11 61.20 18.80 34.21
CA ASN A 11 60.65 19.37 32.98
C ASN A 11 60.28 18.30 31.95
N SER A 12 61.07 17.22 31.84
CA SER A 12 60.76 16.10 30.96
C SER A 12 59.53 15.32 31.42
N GLY A 13 59.33 15.15 32.73
CA GLY A 13 58.14 14.50 33.30
C GLY A 13 56.86 15.30 33.04
N VAL A 14 56.91 16.61 33.21
CA VAL A 14 55.78 17.51 32.92
C VAL A 14 55.41 17.47 31.44
N ALA A 15 56.40 17.48 30.53
CA ALA A 15 56.19 17.42 29.09
C ALA A 15 55.55 16.10 28.62
N ILE A 16 55.93 14.96 29.20
CA ILE A 16 55.31 13.67 28.91
C ILE A 16 53.86 13.65 29.41
N GLY A 17 53.61 14.19 30.61
CA GLY A 17 52.26 14.31 31.17
C GLY A 17 51.31 15.14 30.30
N THR A 18 51.75 16.31 29.81
CA THR A 18 50.95 17.13 28.89
C THR A 18 50.73 16.47 27.54
N LEU A 19 51.70 15.74 27.00
CA LEU A 19 51.54 15.00 25.75
C LEU A 19 50.46 13.91 25.88
N ILE A 20 50.47 13.13 26.98
CA ILE A 20 49.46 12.09 27.22
C ILE A 20 48.06 12.72 27.33
N LEU A 21 47.91 13.82 28.08
CA LEU A 21 46.65 14.53 28.20
C LEU A 21 46.17 15.08 26.84
N ALA A 22 47.08 15.61 26.02
CA ALA A 22 46.74 16.08 24.68
C ALA A 22 46.24 14.95 23.77
N ILE A 23 46.87 13.77 23.82
CA ILE A 23 46.44 12.59 23.06
C ILE A 23 45.06 12.14 23.52
N VAL A 24 44.82 12.03 24.84
CA VAL A 24 43.52 11.66 25.40
C VAL A 24 42.44 12.67 24.99
N ALA A 25 42.74 13.97 25.03
CA ALA A 25 41.82 15.02 24.60
C ALA A 25 41.47 14.89 23.11
N ILE A 26 42.46 14.65 22.24
CA ILE A 26 42.23 14.45 20.80
C ILE A 26 41.36 13.21 20.55
N VAL A 27 41.67 12.08 21.19
CA VAL A 27 40.89 10.85 21.06
C VAL A 27 39.45 11.05 21.55
N ALA A 28 39.26 11.73 22.69
CA ALA A 28 37.93 12.05 23.20
C ALA A 28 37.12 12.93 22.24
N ILE A 29 37.76 13.92 21.60
CA ILE A 29 37.12 14.77 20.58
C ILE A 29 36.71 13.94 19.35
N LEU A 30 37.58 13.03 18.89
CA LEU A 30 37.29 12.17 17.74
C LEU A 30 36.13 11.20 18.04
N GLN A 31 36.13 10.58 19.21
CA GLN A 31 35.05 9.68 19.65
C GLN A 31 33.72 10.42 19.79
N ASN A 32 33.73 11.60 20.42
CA ASN A 32 32.53 12.42 20.57
C ASN A 32 31.96 12.86 19.20
N ARG A 33 32.82 13.19 18.23
CA ARG A 33 32.38 13.49 16.85
C ARG A 33 31.77 12.29 16.14
N SER A 34 32.29 11.09 16.36
CA SER A 34 31.72 9.87 15.78
C SER A 34 30.34 9.59 16.38
N GLN A 35 30.24 9.60 17.70
CA GLN A 35 28.97 9.38 18.40
C GLN A 35 27.93 10.42 18.02
N ALA A 36 28.29 11.70 18.01
CA ALA A 36 27.38 12.77 17.59
C ALA A 36 26.90 12.61 16.14
N ARG A 37 27.72 12.05 15.25
CA ARG A 37 27.33 11.76 13.87
C ARG A 37 26.33 10.61 13.80
N ASP A 38 26.59 9.54 14.54
CA ASP A 38 25.71 8.36 14.59
C ASP A 38 24.36 8.73 15.24
N ASP A 39 24.39 9.48 16.33
CA ASP A 39 23.20 10.02 17.00
C ASP A 39 22.42 10.97 16.08
N TRP A 40 23.10 11.81 15.33
CA TRP A 40 22.47 12.70 14.35
C TRP A 40 21.79 11.92 13.24
N LEU A 41 22.45 10.89 12.68
CA LEU A 41 21.88 10.02 11.66
C LEU A 41 20.65 9.27 12.19
N HIS A 42 20.75 8.72 13.40
CA HIS A 42 19.64 8.03 14.05
C HIS A 42 18.46 8.97 14.32
N THR A 43 18.73 10.18 14.82
CA THR A 43 17.69 11.20 15.05
C THR A 43 17.03 11.65 13.74
N GLN A 44 17.82 11.82 12.67
CA GLN A 44 17.30 12.16 11.36
C GLN A 44 16.40 11.06 10.80
N GLN A 45 16.80 9.80 10.99
CA GLN A 45 16.01 8.65 10.57
C GLN A 45 14.68 8.59 11.35
N LEU A 46 14.72 8.68 12.68
CA LEU A 46 13.52 8.71 13.52
C LEU A 46 12.58 9.87 13.14
N ALA A 47 13.12 11.08 12.94
CA ALA A 47 12.33 12.23 12.54
C ALA A 47 11.69 12.06 11.15
N THR A 48 12.34 11.32 10.25
CA THR A 48 11.79 11.00 8.92
C THR A 48 10.67 9.98 9.04
N GLU A 49 10.87 8.91 9.82
CA GLU A 49 9.86 7.89 10.09
C GLU A 49 8.63 8.50 10.78
N GLU A 50 8.82 9.35 11.78
CA GLU A 50 7.72 10.03 12.48
C GLU A 50 6.92 10.94 11.53
N ARG A 51 7.60 11.73 10.70
CA ARG A 51 6.91 12.55 9.67
C ARG A 51 6.15 11.68 8.68
N GLN A 52 6.72 10.55 8.26
CA GLN A 52 6.04 9.60 7.36
C GLN A 52 4.77 9.03 8.02
N HIS A 53 4.83 8.71 9.31
CA HIS A 53 3.65 8.26 10.05
C HIS A 53 2.58 9.35 10.15
N GLN A 54 2.98 10.61 10.35
CA GLN A 54 2.05 11.75 10.44
C GLN A 54 1.33 12.04 9.13
N ILE A 55 1.98 11.80 7.98
CA ILE A 55 1.39 12.08 6.66
C ILE A 55 0.86 10.84 5.94
N ARG A 56 0.74 9.71 6.63
CA ARG A 56 0.27 8.47 6.00
C ARG A 56 -1.21 8.61 5.62
N PRO A 57 -1.58 8.40 4.35
CA PRO A 57 -2.98 8.32 3.94
C PRO A 57 -3.60 7.01 4.43
N ILE A 58 -4.88 7.07 4.83
CA ILE A 58 -5.68 5.91 5.23
C ILE A 58 -7.02 6.02 4.52
N ILE A 59 -7.20 5.24 3.46
CA ILE A 59 -8.40 5.30 2.63
C ILE A 59 -9.42 4.28 3.13
N VAL A 60 -10.61 4.77 3.48
CA VAL A 60 -11.72 3.98 3.99
C VAL A 60 -12.98 4.21 3.16
N PRO A 61 -13.81 3.19 2.95
CA PRO A 61 -15.14 3.38 2.38
C PRO A 61 -16.10 4.02 3.40
N VAL A 62 -17.00 4.86 2.92
CA VAL A 62 -18.01 5.56 3.72
C VAL A 62 -19.39 5.33 3.11
N GLY A 63 -20.32 4.87 3.93
CA GLY A 63 -21.69 4.60 3.52
C GLY A 63 -21.81 3.35 2.65
N GLU A 64 -22.98 3.22 2.01
CA GLU A 64 -23.28 2.11 1.11
C GLU A 64 -22.84 2.44 -0.31
N PHE A 65 -22.64 1.41 -1.14
CA PHE A 65 -22.46 1.61 -2.57
C PHE A 65 -23.83 1.59 -3.27
N THR A 66 -24.06 2.55 -4.15
CA THR A 66 -25.37 2.79 -4.77
C THR A 66 -25.27 2.71 -6.29
N PRO A 67 -26.35 2.34 -7.00
CA PRO A 67 -26.37 2.45 -8.45
C PRO A 67 -26.15 3.91 -8.85
N SER A 68 -25.33 4.15 -9.88
CA SER A 68 -25.12 5.49 -10.40
C SER A 68 -26.44 6.08 -10.90
N PRO A 69 -26.73 7.39 -10.70
CA PRO A 69 -27.99 8.01 -11.10
C PRO A 69 -28.31 7.86 -12.60
N ALA A 70 -27.28 7.66 -13.42
CA ALA A 70 -27.42 7.44 -14.86
C ALA A 70 -27.97 6.06 -15.23
N THR A 71 -27.96 5.09 -14.30
CA THR A 71 -28.48 3.74 -14.51
C THR A 71 -29.91 3.66 -13.98
N LEU A 72 -30.89 3.93 -14.85
CA LEU A 72 -32.31 3.82 -14.50
C LEU A 72 -32.79 2.36 -14.53
N GLY A 73 -33.45 1.92 -13.46
CA GLY A 73 -34.39 0.78 -13.49
C GLY A 73 -33.89 -0.59 -13.05
N SER A 74 -32.64 -0.74 -12.58
CA SER A 74 -32.15 -2.01 -12.02
C SER A 74 -31.81 -1.87 -10.54
N ALA A 75 -32.43 -2.71 -9.71
CA ALA A 75 -32.08 -2.82 -8.30
C ALA A 75 -30.66 -3.36 -8.16
N LEU A 76 -29.87 -2.76 -7.26
CA LEU A 76 -28.52 -3.25 -6.92
C LEU A 76 -28.56 -4.34 -5.85
N TYR A 77 -29.63 -4.37 -5.07
CA TYR A 77 -29.82 -5.32 -3.98
C TYR A 77 -31.06 -6.17 -4.23
N GLN A 78 -30.96 -7.45 -3.90
CA GLN A 78 -32.09 -8.35 -3.76
C GLN A 78 -32.92 -7.97 -2.51
N PRO A 79 -34.18 -8.43 -2.37
CA PRO A 79 -35.00 -8.17 -1.18
C PRO A 79 -34.40 -8.66 0.15
N ASN A 80 -33.47 -9.62 0.10
CA ASN A 80 -32.74 -10.14 1.25
C ASN A 80 -31.46 -9.33 1.57
N GLY A 81 -31.19 -8.21 0.89
CA GLY A 81 -30.01 -7.36 1.10
C GLY A 81 -28.75 -7.83 0.36
N ILE A 82 -28.79 -8.97 -0.37
CA ILE A 82 -27.64 -9.46 -1.13
C ILE A 82 -27.44 -8.62 -2.40
N VAL A 83 -26.19 -8.33 -2.73
CA VAL A 83 -25.80 -7.59 -3.93
C VAL A 83 -26.08 -8.40 -5.19
N ILE A 84 -26.72 -7.78 -6.18
CA ILE A 84 -26.92 -8.34 -7.51
C ILE A 84 -25.66 -8.05 -8.34
N TRP A 85 -24.68 -8.93 -8.27
CA TRP A 85 -23.40 -8.74 -8.97
C TRP A 85 -23.49 -8.77 -10.50
N THR A 86 -24.59 -9.29 -11.05
CA THR A 86 -24.91 -9.22 -12.49
C THR A 86 -25.41 -7.85 -12.94
N HIS A 87 -25.54 -6.88 -12.02
CA HIS A 87 -25.98 -5.52 -12.30
C HIS A 87 -25.11 -4.87 -13.39
N GLN A 88 -25.71 -4.52 -14.53
CA GLN A 88 -24.97 -4.00 -15.70
C GLN A 88 -24.57 -2.53 -15.60
N GLY A 89 -25.13 -1.78 -14.64
CA GLY A 89 -24.86 -0.37 -14.46
C GLY A 89 -23.55 -0.09 -13.75
N LYS A 90 -23.24 1.20 -13.64
CA LYS A 90 -22.13 1.67 -12.83
C LYS A 90 -22.58 1.79 -11.38
N ILE A 91 -21.65 1.56 -10.46
CA ILE A 91 -21.88 1.68 -9.03
C ILE A 91 -21.05 2.84 -8.50
N GLU A 92 -21.57 3.56 -7.53
CA GLU A 92 -20.89 4.65 -6.85
C GLU A 92 -20.62 4.26 -5.40
N LEU A 93 -19.43 4.53 -4.90
CA LEU A 93 -19.08 4.38 -3.49
C LEU A 93 -18.26 5.59 -3.06
N THR A 94 -18.55 6.11 -1.87
CA THR A 94 -17.77 7.21 -1.31
C THR A 94 -16.56 6.67 -0.57
N LEU A 95 -15.37 7.19 -0.87
CA LEU A 95 -14.16 6.95 -0.09
C LEU A 95 -13.78 8.21 0.67
N GLN A 96 -13.18 8.04 1.84
CA GLN A 96 -12.65 9.12 2.64
C GLN A 96 -11.22 8.80 3.06
N ASN A 97 -10.37 9.81 3.07
CA ASN A 97 -9.06 9.71 3.70
C ASN A 97 -9.18 10.11 5.18
N MET A 98 -8.95 9.14 6.06
CA MET A 98 -8.84 9.35 7.50
C MET A 98 -7.39 9.53 7.98
N GLY A 99 -6.43 9.43 7.05
CA GLY A 99 -5.01 9.64 7.31
C GLY A 99 -4.61 11.11 7.28
N GLY A 100 -3.34 11.40 7.60
CA GLY A 100 -2.83 12.77 7.70
C GLY A 100 -2.27 13.36 6.40
N GLY A 101 -2.09 12.57 5.34
CA GLY A 101 -1.60 13.04 4.04
C GLY A 101 -2.45 12.57 2.88
N VAL A 102 -2.14 13.06 1.67
CA VAL A 102 -2.95 12.83 0.46
C VAL A 102 -2.65 11.46 -0.14
N ALA A 103 -3.70 10.70 -0.48
CA ALA A 103 -3.56 9.50 -1.30
C ALA A 103 -3.61 9.85 -2.78
N VAL A 104 -2.70 9.30 -3.57
CA VAL A 104 -2.65 9.45 -5.04
C VAL A 104 -2.70 8.07 -5.69
N ASN A 105 -2.97 8.01 -7.01
CA ASN A 105 -3.09 6.76 -7.76
C ASN A 105 -4.05 5.76 -7.09
N VAL A 106 -5.24 6.23 -6.71
CA VAL A 106 -6.20 5.40 -5.99
C VAL A 106 -6.90 4.46 -6.97
N HIS A 107 -6.78 3.16 -6.73
CA HIS A 107 -7.38 2.11 -7.55
C HIS A 107 -8.19 1.19 -6.65
N CYS A 108 -9.35 0.76 -7.13
CA CYS A 108 -10.29 -0.01 -6.33
C CYS A 108 -10.82 -1.21 -7.12
N VAL A 109 -11.01 -2.33 -6.43
CA VAL A 109 -11.82 -3.45 -6.91
C VAL A 109 -12.86 -3.80 -5.85
N LEU A 110 -14.12 -3.86 -6.28
CA LEU A 110 -15.27 -4.28 -5.48
C LEU A 110 -15.75 -5.63 -6.03
N TYR A 111 -15.83 -6.66 -5.21
CA TYR A 111 -16.18 -8.01 -5.66
C TYR A 111 -17.03 -8.78 -4.64
N GLY A 112 -17.74 -9.79 -5.13
CA GLY A 112 -18.61 -10.63 -4.32
C GLY A 112 -17.90 -11.73 -3.53
N PRO A 113 -18.63 -12.40 -2.63
CA PRO A 113 -18.14 -13.59 -1.93
C PRO A 113 -17.98 -14.82 -2.85
N GLU A 114 -18.63 -14.79 -4.01
CA GLU A 114 -18.59 -15.86 -5.02
C GLU A 114 -17.46 -15.62 -6.04
N GLY A 115 -17.14 -16.63 -6.86
CA GLY A 115 -16.00 -16.64 -7.78
C GLY A 115 -15.84 -15.35 -8.60
N ILE A 116 -14.63 -14.79 -8.54
CA ILE A 116 -14.24 -13.44 -8.99
C ILE A 116 -14.34 -13.24 -10.51
N LEU A 117 -14.28 -14.34 -11.28
CA LEU A 117 -14.23 -14.30 -12.75
C LEU A 117 -15.50 -13.77 -13.42
N THR A 118 -16.58 -13.54 -12.67
CA THR A 118 -17.87 -13.15 -13.25
C THR A 118 -18.44 -11.86 -12.65
N TYR A 119 -17.99 -11.46 -11.46
CA TYR A 119 -18.73 -10.56 -10.57
C TYR A 119 -17.82 -9.59 -9.80
N GLN A 120 -17.18 -8.69 -10.54
CA GLN A 120 -16.36 -7.63 -9.97
C GLN A 120 -16.63 -6.29 -10.65
N PHE A 121 -16.43 -5.21 -9.91
CA PHE A 121 -16.36 -3.87 -10.43
C PHE A 121 -15.00 -3.26 -10.13
N VAL A 122 -14.47 -2.49 -11.06
CA VAL A 122 -13.16 -1.86 -10.97
C VAL A 122 -13.28 -0.36 -11.11
N SER A 123 -12.37 0.36 -10.47
CA SER A 123 -12.20 1.79 -10.63
C SER A 123 -10.71 2.12 -10.73
N TRP A 124 -10.32 2.76 -11.82
CA TRP A 124 -8.94 3.07 -12.18
C TRP A 124 -8.71 4.58 -12.17
N ASP A 125 -7.47 4.99 -11.89
CA ASP A 125 -7.02 6.39 -12.00
C ASP A 125 -7.90 7.41 -11.26
N ASN A 126 -8.35 7.05 -10.05
CA ASN A 126 -9.07 8.00 -9.23
C ASN A 126 -8.13 9.12 -8.81
N GLY A 127 -8.66 10.35 -8.86
CA GLY A 127 -7.91 11.56 -8.51
C GLY A 127 -7.39 11.54 -7.06
N PRO A 128 -6.55 12.51 -6.68
CA PRO A 128 -6.02 12.59 -5.33
C PRO A 128 -7.14 12.68 -4.29
N VAL A 129 -7.06 11.85 -3.25
CA VAL A 129 -8.04 11.80 -2.15
C VAL A 129 -7.41 12.44 -0.91
N GLY A 130 -7.83 13.67 -0.63
CA GLY A 130 -7.55 14.36 0.63
C GLY A 130 -8.59 14.05 1.71
N ASN A 131 -8.73 14.91 2.71
CA ASN A 131 -9.60 14.66 3.87
C ASN A 131 -11.11 14.72 3.56
N ASN A 132 -11.47 15.31 2.42
CA ASN A 132 -12.86 15.38 1.98
C ASN A 132 -13.27 14.06 1.33
N PRO A 133 -14.50 13.57 1.60
CA PRO A 133 -15.02 12.40 0.92
C PRO A 133 -15.06 12.60 -0.60
N VAL A 134 -14.69 11.57 -1.35
CA VAL A 134 -14.69 11.54 -2.81
C VAL A 134 -15.56 10.39 -3.28
N GLN A 135 -16.45 10.67 -4.23
CA GLN A 135 -17.27 9.66 -4.85
C GLN A 135 -16.47 8.95 -5.96
N ILE A 136 -16.40 7.63 -5.87
CA ILE A 136 -15.69 6.77 -6.79
C ILE A 136 -16.71 6.01 -7.64
N LEU A 137 -16.49 6.02 -8.95
CA LEU A 137 -17.32 5.32 -9.91
C LEU A 137 -16.68 3.98 -10.27
N PHE A 138 -17.48 2.93 -10.19
CA PHE A 138 -17.11 1.54 -10.42
C PHE A 138 -17.81 1.02 -11.68
N GLU A 139 -17.07 0.31 -12.52
CA GLU A 139 -17.56 -0.29 -13.75
C GLU A 139 -17.16 -1.76 -13.84
N HIS A 140 -17.92 -2.56 -14.59
CA HIS A 140 -17.48 -3.90 -14.92
C HIS A 140 -16.16 -3.87 -15.71
N PRO A 141 -15.18 -4.72 -15.39
CA PRO A 141 -13.94 -4.77 -16.13
C PRO A 141 -14.19 -5.24 -17.58
N LYS A 142 -13.56 -4.57 -18.55
CA LYS A 142 -13.69 -4.96 -19.96
C LYS A 142 -12.79 -6.11 -20.38
N GLN A 143 -11.68 -6.33 -19.66
CA GLN A 143 -10.58 -7.17 -20.13
C GLN A 143 -9.92 -8.02 -19.04
N LEU A 144 -10.11 -7.71 -17.76
CA LEU A 144 -9.37 -8.38 -16.69
C LEU A 144 -10.21 -8.67 -15.46
N HIS A 145 -10.08 -9.89 -14.95
CA HIS A 145 -10.59 -10.31 -13.66
C HIS A 145 -9.43 -10.51 -12.68
N LEU A 146 -9.61 -10.10 -11.44
CA LEU A 146 -8.72 -10.51 -10.36
C LEU A 146 -8.90 -12.01 -10.15
N ALA A 147 -7.79 -12.72 -9.94
CA ALA A 147 -7.79 -14.13 -9.59
C ALA A 147 -7.59 -14.28 -8.06
N PRO A 148 -8.06 -15.38 -7.43
CA PRO A 148 -7.92 -15.56 -5.99
C PRO A 148 -6.48 -15.62 -5.50
N ASP A 149 -5.55 -16.00 -6.38
CA ASP A 149 -4.11 -16.07 -6.18
C ASP A 149 -3.40 -14.73 -6.45
N ASP A 150 -4.13 -13.71 -6.88
CA ASP A 150 -3.56 -12.38 -7.08
C ASP A 150 -3.12 -11.77 -5.77
N SER A 151 -1.86 -11.36 -5.79
CA SER A 151 -1.24 -10.66 -4.68
C SER A 151 -0.38 -9.55 -5.24
N ILE A 152 -0.21 -8.52 -4.42
CA ILE A 152 0.60 -7.35 -4.78
C ILE A 152 2.10 -7.69 -4.81
N ASP A 153 2.53 -8.59 -3.92
CA ASP A 153 3.94 -8.91 -3.66
C ASP A 153 4.16 -10.39 -3.31
N GLY A 154 3.18 -11.26 -3.57
CA GLY A 154 3.19 -12.66 -3.14
C GLY A 154 2.73 -12.90 -1.69
N VAL A 155 2.60 -11.83 -0.89
CA VAL A 155 2.30 -11.93 0.57
C VAL A 155 0.99 -11.25 0.92
N HIS A 156 0.65 -10.14 0.25
CA HIS A 156 -0.58 -9.40 0.46
C HIS A 156 -1.60 -9.81 -0.61
N PRO A 157 -2.50 -10.77 -0.31
CA PRO A 157 -3.52 -11.17 -1.26
C PRO A 157 -4.44 -9.98 -1.53
N LEU A 158 -4.75 -9.76 -2.80
CA LEU A 158 -5.73 -8.76 -3.22
C LEU A 158 -7.16 -9.26 -3.03
N TYR A 159 -7.29 -10.55 -2.74
CA TYR A 159 -8.52 -11.26 -2.51
C TYR A 159 -8.59 -11.80 -1.09
N ASP A 160 -9.65 -11.48 -0.37
CA ASP A 160 -9.91 -12.08 0.94
C ASP A 160 -10.53 -13.49 0.79
N THR A 161 -9.72 -14.53 1.02
CA THR A 161 -10.15 -15.94 1.01
C THR A 161 -10.78 -16.39 2.32
N SER A 162 -10.95 -15.49 3.30
CA SER A 162 -11.58 -15.86 4.57
C SER A 162 -12.95 -16.49 4.36
N PRO A 163 -13.30 -17.51 5.16
CA PRO A 163 -14.57 -18.22 5.01
C PRO A 163 -15.73 -17.25 5.12
N THR A 164 -16.63 -17.29 4.14
CA THR A 164 -17.83 -16.44 4.05
C THR A 164 -18.86 -16.74 5.15
N LEU A 165 -18.69 -17.88 5.84
CA LEU A 165 -19.56 -18.36 6.90
C LEU A 165 -18.96 -18.00 8.27
N SER A 166 -19.34 -16.83 8.80
CA SER A 166 -19.30 -16.62 10.25
C SER A 166 -20.39 -17.46 10.90
N SER A 167 -20.13 -17.98 12.11
CA SER A 167 -21.17 -18.59 12.95
C SER A 167 -22.26 -17.57 13.35
N ASN A 168 -21.98 -16.28 13.17
CA ASN A 168 -22.92 -15.19 13.31
C ASN A 168 -23.45 -14.78 11.92
N PRO A 169 -24.76 -14.97 11.61
CA PRO A 169 -25.33 -14.60 10.31
C PRO A 169 -25.26 -13.11 10.00
N ILE A 170 -25.03 -12.26 11.03
CA ILE A 170 -24.84 -10.82 10.90
C ILE A 170 -23.49 -10.46 10.27
N GLU A 171 -22.47 -11.30 10.47
CA GLU A 171 -21.13 -11.10 9.93
C GLU A 171 -20.97 -11.71 8.53
N TYR A 172 -22.09 -12.11 7.90
CA TYR A 172 -22.07 -12.65 6.56
C TYR A 172 -21.58 -11.58 5.58
N ARG A 173 -20.44 -11.87 4.95
CA ARG A 173 -19.80 -11.01 3.96
C ARG A 173 -20.56 -11.09 2.64
N ILE A 174 -21.08 -9.96 2.18
CA ILE A 174 -21.78 -9.84 0.89
C ILE A 174 -20.97 -9.11 -0.19
N ALA A 175 -19.92 -8.37 0.19
CA ALA A 175 -18.95 -7.78 -0.74
C ALA A 175 -17.58 -7.64 -0.07
N CYS A 176 -16.53 -7.45 -0.88
CA CYS A 176 -15.22 -7.02 -0.43
C CYS A 176 -14.70 -5.91 -1.34
N LEU A 177 -14.06 -4.91 -0.73
CA LEU A 177 -13.40 -3.80 -1.38
C LEU A 177 -11.91 -3.87 -1.11
N THR A 178 -11.13 -3.97 -2.18
CA THR A 178 -9.68 -3.82 -2.14
C THR A 178 -9.29 -2.48 -2.76
N VAL A 179 -8.56 -1.66 -2.03
CA VAL A 179 -8.06 -0.34 -2.46
C VAL A 179 -6.53 -0.35 -2.41
N THR A 180 -5.89 0.05 -3.51
CA THR A 180 -4.45 0.35 -3.54
C THR A 180 -4.24 1.82 -3.85
N TYR A 181 -3.26 2.43 -3.19
CA TYR A 181 -2.96 3.84 -3.36
C TYR A 181 -1.52 4.14 -2.98
N HIS A 182 -1.02 5.29 -3.42
CA HIS A 182 0.31 5.79 -3.07
C HIS A 182 0.19 6.98 -2.12
N ASP A 183 1.18 7.19 -1.28
CA ASP A 183 1.37 8.47 -0.60
C ASP A 183 2.18 9.45 -1.46
N LEU A 184 2.39 10.67 -0.95
CA LEU A 184 3.16 11.72 -1.64
C LEU A 184 4.64 11.36 -1.85
N PHE A 185 5.16 10.34 -1.16
CA PHE A 185 6.52 9.84 -1.34
C PHE A 185 6.60 8.64 -2.27
N GLY A 186 5.47 8.25 -2.88
CA GLY A 186 5.40 7.10 -3.79
C GLY A 186 5.41 5.75 -3.08
N ILE A 187 5.23 5.72 -1.76
CA ILE A 187 5.09 4.45 -1.04
C ILE A 187 3.70 3.90 -1.30
N LYS A 188 3.63 2.63 -1.68
CA LYS A 188 2.37 1.93 -1.98
C LYS A 188 1.74 1.41 -0.70
N HIS A 189 0.42 1.54 -0.62
CA HIS A 189 -0.41 1.08 0.50
C HIS A 189 -1.60 0.28 -0.04
N VAL A 190 -2.13 -0.59 0.81
CA VAL A 190 -3.32 -1.41 0.54
C VAL A 190 -4.31 -1.28 1.69
N SER A 191 -5.60 -1.26 1.37
CA SER A 191 -6.68 -1.33 2.35
C SER A 191 -7.78 -2.27 1.85
N ILE A 192 -8.18 -3.22 2.69
CA ILE A 192 -9.15 -4.27 2.37
C ILE A 192 -10.29 -4.20 3.39
N PHE A 193 -11.53 -4.17 2.89
CA PHE A 193 -12.73 -4.07 3.71
C PHE A 193 -13.78 -5.07 3.26
N ASN A 194 -14.42 -5.74 4.22
CA ASN A 194 -15.57 -6.59 3.98
C ASN A 194 -16.86 -5.81 4.22
N TYR A 195 -17.81 -5.92 3.30
CA TYR A 195 -19.16 -5.40 3.47
C TYR A 195 -20.09 -6.50 3.97
N THR A 196 -20.82 -6.22 5.04
CA THR A 196 -21.67 -7.17 5.74
C THR A 196 -23.14 -7.04 5.33
N LEU A 197 -23.95 -8.04 5.65
CA LEU A 197 -25.40 -8.00 5.45
C LEU A 197 -26.12 -6.87 6.21
N GLU A 198 -25.50 -6.33 7.27
CA GLU A 198 -25.95 -5.12 7.97
C GLU A 198 -25.61 -3.81 7.26
N HIS A 199 -25.09 -3.88 6.03
CA HIS A 199 -24.67 -2.70 5.27
C HIS A 199 -23.53 -1.92 5.96
N ARG A 200 -22.60 -2.65 6.60
CA ARG A 200 -21.43 -2.09 7.29
C ARG A 200 -20.12 -2.59 6.71
N TRP A 201 -19.15 -1.68 6.62
CA TRP A 201 -17.77 -1.98 6.27
C TRP A 201 -16.97 -2.41 7.50
N VAL A 202 -16.30 -3.55 7.40
CA VAL A 202 -15.39 -4.10 8.40
C VAL A 202 -13.99 -4.08 7.82
N CYS A 203 -13.06 -3.41 8.51
CA CYS A 203 -11.66 -3.37 8.13
C CYS A 203 -11.03 -4.77 8.30
N VAL A 204 -10.45 -5.29 7.23
CA VAL A 204 -9.68 -6.54 7.24
C VAL A 204 -8.19 -6.23 7.37
N THR A 205 -7.68 -5.40 6.47
CA THR A 205 -6.25 -5.09 6.37
C THR A 205 -6.05 -3.64 5.98
N ILE A 206 -5.14 -2.93 6.65
CA ILE A 206 -4.63 -1.62 6.22
C ILE A 206 -3.11 -1.64 6.42
N GLY A 207 -2.35 -1.54 5.34
CA GLY A 207 -0.92 -1.83 5.36
C GLY A 207 -0.12 -1.03 4.35
N LYS A 208 1.16 -0.82 4.67
CA LYS A 208 2.17 -0.48 3.67
C LYS A 208 2.52 -1.76 2.93
N ILE A 209 2.69 -1.68 1.63
CA ILE A 209 3.21 -2.80 0.86
C ILE A 209 4.74 -2.74 0.93
N PRO A 210 5.41 -3.75 1.50
CA PRO A 210 6.85 -3.75 1.62
C PRO A 210 7.51 -3.90 0.24
N ALA A 211 8.52 -3.08 -0.03
CA ALA A 211 9.40 -3.32 -1.16
C ALA A 211 10.38 -4.45 -0.78
N VAL A 212 10.26 -5.59 -1.46
CA VAL A 212 11.19 -6.72 -1.28
C VAL A 212 12.34 -6.54 -2.27
N LYS A 213 13.58 -6.75 -1.84
CA LYS A 213 14.76 -6.59 -2.70
C LYS A 213 14.65 -7.50 -3.94
N GLY A 214 14.50 -6.89 -5.11
CA GLY A 214 14.37 -7.59 -6.39
C GLY A 214 12.93 -7.69 -6.94
N ASN A 215 11.91 -7.38 -6.14
CA ASN A 215 10.51 -7.33 -6.56
C ASN A 215 9.90 -6.00 -6.14
N GLU A 216 9.68 -5.11 -7.10
CA GLU A 216 8.93 -3.89 -6.83
C GLU A 216 7.47 -4.24 -6.53
N PRO A 217 6.89 -3.68 -5.46
CA PRO A 217 5.48 -3.91 -5.15
C PRO A 217 4.61 -3.36 -6.28
N LEU A 218 3.58 -4.08 -6.69
CA LEU A 218 2.67 -3.67 -7.76
C LEU A 218 1.37 -3.12 -7.19
N ASP A 219 0.89 -1.98 -7.68
CA ASP A 219 -0.49 -1.57 -7.42
C ASP A 219 -1.48 -2.39 -8.27
N LEU A 220 -2.79 -2.23 -8.03
CA LEU A 220 -3.82 -2.95 -8.79
C LEU A 220 -3.73 -2.70 -10.30
N LYS A 221 -3.34 -1.49 -10.72
CA LYS A 221 -3.32 -1.10 -12.14
C LYS A 221 -2.10 -1.68 -12.82
N GLU A 222 -0.93 -1.61 -12.20
CA GLU A 222 0.31 -2.19 -12.69
C GLU A 222 0.21 -3.72 -12.78
N LEU A 223 -0.39 -4.38 -11.78
CA LEU A 223 -0.68 -5.82 -11.83
C LEU A 223 -1.58 -6.14 -13.03
N ASN A 224 -2.62 -5.33 -13.22
CA ASN A 224 -3.53 -5.48 -14.35
C ASN A 224 -2.82 -5.29 -15.70
N ASP A 225 -1.92 -4.32 -15.80
CA ASP A 225 -1.17 -4.07 -17.03
C ASP A 225 -0.12 -5.17 -17.30
N GLN A 226 0.51 -5.73 -16.26
CA GLN A 226 1.39 -6.89 -16.38
C GLN A 226 0.64 -8.10 -16.93
N LYS A 227 -0.56 -8.39 -16.42
CA LYS A 227 -1.40 -9.51 -16.88
C LYS A 227 -1.85 -9.35 -18.33
N LYS A 228 -2.19 -8.13 -18.76
CA LYS A 228 -2.51 -7.84 -20.17
C LYS A 228 -1.34 -8.16 -21.10
N GLN A 229 -0.11 -7.90 -20.68
CA GLN A 229 1.09 -8.20 -21.47
C GLN A 229 1.39 -9.70 -21.54
N GLN A 230 1.06 -10.45 -20.49
CA GLN A 230 1.28 -11.90 -20.42
C GLN A 230 0.24 -12.71 -21.21
N THR A 231 -0.91 -12.12 -21.55
CA THR A 231 -1.92 -12.81 -22.35
C THR A 231 -1.34 -13.03 -23.76
N PRO A 232 -1.04 -14.28 -24.17
CA PRO A 232 -0.40 -14.53 -25.45
C PRO A 232 -1.32 -13.98 -26.54
N LYS A 233 -0.79 -13.11 -27.40
CA LYS A 233 -1.41 -12.84 -28.69
C LYS A 233 -1.50 -14.19 -29.38
N PHE A 234 -2.69 -14.81 -29.35
CA PHE A 234 -2.99 -15.94 -30.22
C PHE A 234 -2.81 -15.40 -31.65
N SER A 235 -1.61 -15.63 -32.20
CA SER A 235 -1.31 -15.41 -33.60
C SER A 235 -2.38 -16.16 -34.38
N ALA A 236 -3.07 -15.45 -35.27
CA ALA A 236 -4.09 -16.03 -36.13
C ALA A 236 -3.55 -17.32 -36.76
N PRO A 237 -4.36 -18.38 -36.87
CA PRO A 237 -3.92 -19.60 -37.52
C PRO A 237 -3.42 -19.27 -38.94
N PRO A 238 -2.32 -19.88 -39.40
CA PRO A 238 -1.80 -19.63 -40.73
C PRO A 238 -2.91 -19.89 -41.75
N LEU A 239 -3.11 -18.93 -42.65
CA LEU A 239 -4.04 -19.04 -43.75
C LEU A 239 -3.60 -20.23 -44.61
N ILE A 240 -4.24 -21.39 -44.48
CA ILE A 240 -4.02 -22.52 -45.37
C ILE A 240 -4.62 -22.11 -46.71
N THR A 241 -3.80 -21.56 -47.60
CA THR A 241 -4.17 -21.44 -49.01
C THR A 241 -4.21 -22.85 -49.57
N SER A 242 -5.42 -23.39 -49.65
CA SER A 242 -5.78 -24.49 -50.56
C SER A 242 -5.35 -24.08 -51.96
N GLN A 243 -4.18 -24.56 -52.41
CA GLN A 243 -3.87 -24.58 -53.84
C GLN A 243 -4.65 -25.76 -54.42
N GLY A 244 -5.57 -25.40 -55.33
CA GLY A 244 -6.48 -26.31 -56.00
C GLY A 244 -5.75 -27.30 -56.92
N ASN A 245 -6.51 -28.36 -57.20
CA ASN A 245 -6.30 -29.33 -58.26
C ASN A 245 -6.12 -28.69 -59.64
#